data_AF-A0A453RB49-F1
#
_entry.id   AF-A0A453RB49-F1
#
_cell.length_a   1.000
_cell.length_b   1.000
_cell.length_c   1.000
_cell.angle_alpha   90.00
_cell.angle_beta   90.00
_cell.angle_gamma   90.00
#
_symmetry.space_group_name_H-M   'P 1'
#
loop_
_entity.id
_entity.type
_entity.pdbx_description
1 polymer ?
#
loop_
_entity_poly.entity_id
_entity_poly.type
_entity_poly.pdbx_seq_one_letter_code
_entity_poly.pdbx_strand_id
1 'polypeptide(L)'
;MCMEGSATETMGMLVLQRCNPYAGELFTVRTSPRTVPLLCNSTGVSSRVSGVAAATGYCAKVWDTCKDVSIPGSPFQPPKGGASAPKLAEVWESEGDFCGALGGESICFDGEAAAFNATRVVPPVNGMCLERVSNGSYLNMAAHPDGSNRVFLSNQAGKVFLATVPPQGSGKPLELDVANPFLDITDEVHFDNEFGLLGMAFHPDFEKNGRFFVSYSCDKTQSASCSGRCACNSDIGCDPSKLGADNGAQPCQYQSVIAEYTANSSSGS
;
A
#
# COMPACT_ATOMS: atom_id res chain seq x y z
N MET A 1 -31.06 -14.24 -4.00
CA MET A 1 -30.51 -15.55 -3.59
C MET A 1 -29.22 -15.30 -2.85
N CYS A 2 -29.15 -15.67 -1.57
CA CYS A 2 -27.95 -15.52 -0.75
C CYS A 2 -27.05 -16.75 -0.98
N MET A 3 -25.99 -16.58 -1.77
CA MET A 3 -24.83 -17.48 -1.71
C MET A 3 -23.97 -17.04 -0.50
N GLU A 4 -23.11 -17.94 0.02
CA GLU A 4 -22.14 -17.57 1.06
C GLU A 4 -21.16 -16.52 0.52
N GLY A 5 -20.69 -15.63 1.40
CA GLY A 5 -20.19 -14.29 1.07
C GLY A 5 -19.10 -14.21 0.00
N SER A 6 -18.09 -15.08 0.03
CA SER A 6 -16.93 -15.00 -0.89
C SER A 6 -17.22 -15.51 -2.31
N ALA A 7 -18.02 -16.57 -2.44
CA ALA A 7 -18.44 -17.11 -3.73
C ALA A 7 -19.44 -16.17 -4.43
N THR A 8 -20.31 -15.50 -3.65
CA THR A 8 -21.25 -14.51 -4.18
C THR A 8 -20.54 -13.30 -4.79
N GLU A 9 -19.51 -12.80 -4.10
CA GLU A 9 -18.72 -11.64 -4.56
C GLU A 9 -17.93 -11.98 -5.84
N THR A 10 -17.25 -13.13 -5.83
CA THR A 10 -16.49 -13.62 -7.00
C THR A 10 -17.41 -13.83 -8.20
N MET A 11 -18.57 -14.45 -8.00
CA MET A 11 -19.54 -14.67 -9.07
C MET A 11 -20.22 -13.37 -9.54
N GLY A 12 -20.46 -12.43 -8.62
CA GLY A 12 -20.99 -11.11 -8.93
C GLY A 12 -20.10 -10.33 -9.92
N MET A 13 -18.79 -10.36 -9.69
CA MET A 13 -17.80 -9.73 -10.59
C MET A 13 -17.85 -10.31 -12.01
N LEU A 14 -18.01 -11.63 -12.15
CA LEU A 14 -18.11 -12.31 -13.44
C LEU A 14 -19.41 -11.98 -14.18
N VAL A 15 -20.54 -11.93 -13.46
CA VAL A 15 -21.85 -11.62 -14.05
C VAL A 15 -21.95 -10.16 -14.50
N LEU A 16 -21.34 -9.22 -13.76
CA LEU A 16 -21.28 -7.81 -14.12
C LEU A 16 -20.64 -7.57 -15.51
N GLN A 17 -19.67 -8.40 -15.91
CA GLN A 17 -19.03 -8.30 -17.22
C GLN A 17 -19.97 -8.67 -18.38
N ARG A 18 -20.97 -9.54 -18.15
CA ARG A 18 -21.97 -9.91 -19.17
C ARG A 18 -22.89 -8.75 -19.54
N CYS A 19 -23.04 -7.78 -18.64
CA CYS A 19 -23.88 -6.59 -18.83
C CYS A 19 -23.09 -5.39 -19.36
N ASN A 20 -21.77 -5.48 -19.54
CA ASN A 20 -20.96 -4.38 -20.04
C ASN A 20 -20.96 -4.37 -21.59
N PRO A 21 -21.59 -3.38 -22.25
CA PRO A 21 -21.66 -3.32 -23.72
C PRO A 21 -20.29 -3.16 -24.40
N TYR A 22 -19.23 -2.81 -23.66
CA TYR A 22 -17.87 -2.64 -24.16
C TYR A 22 -16.95 -3.85 -23.89
N ALA A 23 -17.40 -4.84 -23.11
CA ALA A 23 -16.63 -6.06 -22.85
C ALA A 23 -16.55 -6.98 -24.08
N GLY A 24 -17.51 -6.87 -25.01
CA GLY A 24 -17.59 -7.71 -26.21
C GLY A 24 -16.36 -7.62 -27.14
N GLU A 25 -15.68 -6.47 -27.20
CA GLU A 25 -14.49 -6.28 -28.04
C GLU A 25 -13.18 -6.74 -27.35
N LEU A 26 -13.12 -6.71 -26.02
CA LEU A 26 -11.97 -7.20 -25.23
C LEU A 26 -11.85 -8.73 -25.26
N PHE A 27 -12.96 -9.45 -25.52
CA PHE A 27 -13.01 -10.91 -25.55
C PHE A 27 -13.20 -11.49 -26.96
N THR A 28 -12.52 -10.91 -27.96
CA THR A 28 -12.51 -11.42 -29.35
C THR A 28 -11.82 -12.79 -29.47
N VAL A 29 -12.44 -13.83 -28.92
CA VAL A 29 -12.14 -15.23 -29.25
C VAL A 29 -12.79 -15.50 -30.60
N ARG A 30 -11.95 -15.55 -31.63
CA ARG A 30 -12.30 -15.45 -33.06
C ARG A 30 -13.22 -16.52 -33.65
N THR A 31 -13.88 -17.41 -32.90
CA THR A 31 -14.68 -18.48 -33.55
C THR A 31 -15.95 -18.96 -32.85
N SER A 32 -16.29 -18.54 -31.62
CA SER A 32 -17.61 -18.87 -31.02
C SER A 32 -17.97 -18.01 -29.80
N PRO A 33 -19.27 -17.69 -29.59
CA PRO A 33 -19.74 -17.05 -28.35
C PRO A 33 -19.48 -17.97 -27.15
N ARG A 34 -18.83 -17.45 -26.10
CA ARG A 34 -18.68 -18.13 -24.80
C ARG A 34 -19.55 -17.45 -23.75
N THR A 35 -20.03 -18.23 -22.78
CA THR A 35 -20.86 -17.74 -21.67
C THR A 35 -20.03 -17.00 -20.61
N VAL A 36 -18.71 -17.26 -20.54
CA VAL A 36 -17.76 -16.69 -19.56
C VAL A 36 -16.44 -16.32 -20.24
N PRO A 37 -15.79 -15.20 -19.84
CA PRO A 37 -14.41 -14.86 -20.20
C PRO A 37 -13.36 -15.89 -19.76
N LEU A 38 -12.18 -15.88 -20.37
CA LEU A 38 -11.04 -16.67 -19.86
C LEU A 38 -10.57 -16.12 -18.51
N LEU A 39 -10.31 -16.99 -17.54
CA LEU A 39 -9.74 -16.68 -16.24
C LEU A 39 -8.21 -16.73 -16.30
N CYS A 40 -7.52 -15.85 -15.60
CA CYS A 40 -6.07 -15.85 -15.64
C CYS A 40 -5.46 -17.04 -14.87
N ASN A 41 -4.72 -17.91 -15.58
CA ASN A 41 -3.98 -19.04 -14.98
C ASN A 41 -2.72 -18.60 -14.23
N SER A 42 -2.19 -17.44 -14.60
CA SER A 42 -1.14 -16.70 -13.89
C SER A 42 -1.64 -15.29 -13.67
N THR A 43 -1.20 -14.59 -12.62
CA THR A 43 -1.44 -13.14 -12.54
C THR A 43 -0.97 -12.51 -13.85
N GLY A 44 -1.88 -11.83 -14.55
CA GLY A 44 -1.78 -11.51 -15.98
C GLY A 44 -0.58 -10.64 -16.38
N VAL A 45 -0.66 -10.02 -17.56
CA VAL A 45 0.42 -9.26 -18.21
C VAL A 45 1.13 -8.21 -17.32
N SER A 46 0.55 -7.78 -16.19
CA SER A 46 1.27 -7.02 -15.13
C SER A 46 2.52 -7.72 -14.58
N SER A 47 2.57 -9.05 -14.58
CA SER A 47 3.70 -9.83 -14.08
C SER A 47 4.94 -9.76 -14.99
N ARG A 48 4.81 -9.32 -16.26
CA ARG A 48 5.99 -9.11 -17.13
C ARG A 48 6.75 -7.83 -16.81
N VAL A 49 6.19 -6.94 -16.00
CA VAL A 49 6.81 -5.66 -15.62
C VAL A 49 7.25 -5.63 -14.15
N SER A 50 6.61 -6.40 -13.26
CA SER A 50 6.82 -6.22 -11.81
C SER A 50 7.58 -7.33 -11.07
N GLY A 51 8.05 -8.40 -11.72
CA GLY A 51 8.98 -9.36 -11.11
C GLY A 51 8.53 -10.00 -9.78
N VAL A 52 7.23 -9.99 -9.47
CA VAL A 52 6.69 -10.54 -8.22
C VAL A 52 6.47 -12.05 -8.36
N ALA A 53 6.91 -12.81 -7.36
CA ALA A 53 6.77 -14.26 -7.28
C ALA A 53 5.31 -14.72 -7.40
N ALA A 54 5.13 -15.89 -8.02
CA ALA A 54 3.85 -16.49 -8.37
C ALA A 54 2.93 -16.71 -7.15
N ALA A 55 1.96 -15.83 -6.96
CA ALA A 55 0.74 -16.15 -6.25
C ALA A 55 -0.18 -16.97 -7.18
N THR A 56 -0.91 -17.92 -6.61
CA THR A 56 -1.88 -18.81 -7.31
C THR A 56 -2.77 -18.02 -8.28
N GLY A 57 -2.88 -18.49 -9.53
CA GLY A 57 -3.65 -17.81 -10.57
C GLY A 57 -5.12 -17.56 -10.19
N TYR A 58 -5.75 -16.53 -10.76
CA TYR A 58 -7.14 -16.20 -10.47
C TYR A 58 -8.09 -17.36 -10.77
N CYS A 59 -7.79 -18.19 -11.78
CA CYS A 59 -8.55 -19.40 -12.05
C CYS A 59 -8.57 -20.39 -10.87
N ALA A 60 -7.41 -20.64 -10.25
CA ALA A 60 -7.29 -21.49 -9.06
C ALA A 60 -8.10 -20.91 -7.89
N LYS A 61 -8.05 -19.58 -7.70
CA LYS A 61 -8.85 -18.90 -6.68
C LYS A 61 -10.35 -19.11 -6.88
N VAL A 62 -10.84 -19.00 -8.13
CA VAL A 62 -12.25 -19.27 -8.45
C VAL A 62 -12.59 -20.73 -8.17
N TRP A 63 -11.73 -21.68 -8.56
CA TRP A 63 -11.92 -23.10 -8.29
C TRP A 63 -12.06 -23.37 -6.79
N ASP A 64 -11.07 -22.99 -5.99
CA ASP A 64 -11.05 -23.26 -4.55
C ASP A 64 -12.23 -22.60 -3.81
N THR A 65 -12.63 -21.41 -4.25
CA THR A 65 -13.74 -20.67 -3.62
C THR A 65 -15.10 -21.27 -3.97
N CYS A 66 -15.27 -21.76 -5.21
CA CYS A 66 -16.59 -22.08 -5.75
C CYS A 66 -16.84 -23.59 -5.96
N LYS A 67 -15.82 -24.46 -5.82
CA LYS A 67 -15.92 -25.89 -6.15
C LYS A 67 -17.01 -26.64 -5.39
N ASP A 68 -17.21 -26.29 -4.11
CA ASP A 68 -18.15 -26.96 -3.21
C ASP A 68 -19.47 -26.19 -3.03
N VAL A 69 -19.59 -25.02 -3.64
CA VAL A 69 -20.73 -24.10 -3.49
C VAL A 69 -21.80 -24.40 -4.54
N SER A 70 -23.06 -24.39 -4.11
CA SER A 70 -24.22 -24.58 -4.99
C SER A 70 -24.54 -23.29 -5.76
N ILE A 71 -24.35 -23.33 -7.07
CA ILE A 71 -24.53 -22.23 -8.02
C ILE A 71 -25.55 -22.64 -9.11
N PRO A 72 -26.86 -22.47 -8.85
CA PRO A 72 -27.89 -22.71 -9.85
C PRO A 72 -27.67 -21.84 -11.10
N GLY A 73 -27.61 -22.47 -12.29
CA GLY A 73 -27.37 -21.75 -13.54
C GLY A 73 -25.94 -21.23 -13.69
N SER A 74 -24.97 -21.92 -13.08
CA SER A 74 -23.55 -21.58 -13.18
C SER A 74 -23.13 -21.27 -14.62
N PRO A 75 -22.44 -20.15 -14.87
CA PRO A 75 -21.99 -19.82 -16.21
C PRO A 75 -20.77 -20.67 -16.63
N PHE A 76 -20.19 -21.43 -15.69
CA PHE A 76 -19.06 -22.35 -15.90
C PHE A 76 -19.47 -23.77 -16.34
N GLN A 77 -20.64 -23.91 -16.97
CA GLN A 77 -21.10 -25.20 -17.48
C GLN A 77 -20.27 -25.68 -18.69
N PRO A 78 -19.97 -26.98 -18.78
CA PRO A 78 -19.18 -27.54 -19.87
C PRO A 78 -19.99 -27.52 -21.19
N PRO A 79 -19.30 -27.54 -22.35
CA PRO A 79 -19.94 -27.41 -23.66
C PRO A 79 -20.90 -28.56 -24.03
N LYS A 80 -20.86 -29.68 -23.33
CA LYS A 80 -21.75 -30.82 -23.56
C LYS A 80 -22.86 -30.79 -22.52
N GLY A 81 -24.04 -30.38 -22.96
CA GLY A 81 -25.23 -30.22 -22.14
C GLY A 81 -25.49 -31.43 -21.25
N GLY A 82 -25.34 -31.20 -19.95
CA GLY A 82 -25.78 -32.05 -18.86
C GLY A 82 -26.51 -31.16 -17.85
N ALA A 83 -27.53 -31.72 -17.20
CA ALA A 83 -28.41 -31.01 -16.27
C ALA A 83 -27.65 -30.22 -15.19
N SER A 84 -28.32 -29.22 -14.62
CA SER A 84 -27.81 -28.30 -13.59
C SER A 84 -27.26 -29.02 -12.36
N ALA A 85 -26.03 -29.49 -12.42
CA ALA A 85 -25.26 -29.81 -11.24
C ALA A 85 -24.89 -28.47 -10.57
N PRO A 86 -25.30 -28.26 -9.31
CA PRO A 86 -25.10 -26.97 -8.65
C PRO A 86 -23.62 -26.67 -8.38
N LYS A 87 -22.74 -27.67 -8.25
CA LYS A 87 -21.36 -27.49 -7.79
C LYS A 87 -20.35 -27.69 -8.92
N LEU A 88 -19.24 -26.94 -8.91
CA LEU A 88 -18.21 -27.12 -9.94
C LEU A 88 -17.51 -28.48 -9.81
N ALA A 89 -17.31 -28.99 -8.59
CA ALA A 89 -16.72 -30.31 -8.35
C ALA A 89 -17.58 -31.49 -8.85
N GLU A 90 -18.86 -31.27 -9.14
CA GLU A 90 -19.75 -32.29 -9.74
C GLU A 90 -19.69 -32.28 -11.27
N VAL A 91 -19.09 -31.23 -11.85
CA VAL A 91 -19.11 -30.94 -13.29
C VAL A 91 -17.72 -31.06 -13.91
N TRP A 92 -16.68 -30.77 -13.13
CA TRP A 92 -15.29 -30.76 -13.54
C TRP A 92 -14.51 -31.78 -12.70
N GLU A 93 -13.69 -32.61 -13.35
CA GLU A 93 -12.93 -33.68 -12.68
C GLU A 93 -11.81 -33.16 -11.77
N SER A 94 -11.22 -32.01 -12.11
CA SER A 94 -10.17 -31.37 -11.33
C SER A 94 -10.04 -29.87 -11.57
N GLU A 95 -9.25 -29.19 -10.73
CA GLU A 95 -8.81 -27.80 -10.96
C GLU A 95 -8.11 -27.66 -12.32
N GLY A 96 -7.28 -28.67 -12.68
CA GLY A 96 -6.56 -28.69 -13.94
C GLY A 96 -7.50 -28.74 -15.15
N ASP A 97 -8.62 -29.45 -15.06
CA ASP A 97 -9.61 -29.51 -16.13
C ASP A 97 -10.42 -28.22 -16.24
N PHE A 98 -10.81 -27.66 -15.10
CA PHE A 98 -11.50 -26.38 -15.02
C PHE A 98 -10.64 -25.24 -15.60
N CYS A 99 -9.39 -25.11 -15.14
CA CYS A 99 -8.45 -24.09 -15.60
C CYS A 99 -7.81 -24.41 -16.95
N GLY A 100 -7.84 -25.66 -17.41
CA GLY A 100 -7.48 -26.03 -18.78
C GLY A 100 -8.52 -25.57 -19.79
N ALA A 101 -9.81 -25.61 -19.43
CA ALA A 101 -10.91 -25.21 -20.32
C ALA A 101 -11.22 -23.71 -20.29
N LEU A 102 -11.15 -23.11 -19.09
CA LEU A 102 -11.55 -21.73 -18.83
C LEU A 102 -10.37 -20.80 -18.55
N GLY A 103 -9.16 -21.33 -18.38
CA GLY A 103 -7.97 -20.53 -18.14
C GLY A 103 -7.33 -19.95 -19.40
N GLY A 104 -6.64 -18.82 -19.26
CA GLY A 104 -5.89 -18.16 -20.32
C GLY A 104 -4.60 -17.51 -19.81
N GLU A 105 -3.65 -17.31 -20.72
CA GLU A 105 -2.32 -16.74 -20.43
C GLU A 105 -2.11 -15.32 -20.96
N SER A 106 -2.96 -14.83 -21.88
CA SER A 106 -2.75 -13.54 -22.57
C SER A 106 -3.82 -12.50 -22.24
N ILE A 107 -5.04 -12.66 -22.76
CA ILE A 107 -6.19 -11.80 -22.48
C ILE A 107 -7.16 -12.59 -21.61
N CYS A 108 -7.13 -12.33 -20.31
CA CYS A 108 -7.88 -13.06 -19.31
C CYS A 108 -8.32 -12.12 -18.19
N PHE A 109 -9.32 -12.54 -17.42
CA PHE A 109 -9.82 -11.84 -16.25
C PHE A 109 -9.07 -12.30 -14.99
N ASP A 110 -8.52 -11.36 -14.23
CA ASP A 110 -7.70 -11.59 -13.03
C ASP A 110 -8.44 -11.24 -11.72
N GLY A 111 -9.73 -10.88 -11.80
CA GLY A 111 -10.56 -10.54 -10.65
C GLY A 111 -10.61 -9.06 -10.32
N GLU A 112 -9.84 -8.22 -11.01
CA GLU A 112 -9.85 -6.77 -10.82
C GLU A 112 -10.83 -6.07 -11.77
N ALA A 113 -11.43 -4.99 -11.31
CA ALA A 113 -12.34 -4.20 -12.16
C ALA A 113 -11.56 -3.51 -13.29
N ALA A 114 -12.07 -3.60 -14.53
CA ALA A 114 -11.48 -2.89 -15.65
C ALA A 114 -11.59 -1.37 -15.44
N ALA A 115 -10.44 -0.69 -15.28
CA ALA A 115 -10.38 0.76 -15.19
C ALA A 115 -10.44 1.38 -16.60
N PHE A 116 -11.63 1.77 -17.05
CA PHE A 116 -11.83 2.39 -18.38
C PHE A 116 -11.24 3.79 -18.52
N ASN A 117 -10.94 4.45 -17.40
CA ASN A 117 -10.26 5.75 -17.36
C ASN A 117 -8.76 5.65 -17.04
N ALA A 118 -8.17 4.46 -17.12
CA ALA A 118 -6.73 4.35 -17.11
C ALA A 118 -6.21 4.90 -18.45
N THR A 119 -5.95 6.22 -18.49
CA THR A 119 -5.02 6.76 -19.47
C THR A 119 -3.73 5.96 -19.25
N ARG A 120 -3.46 4.97 -20.10
CA ARG A 120 -2.19 4.27 -20.07
C ARG A 120 -1.15 5.33 -20.42
N VAL A 121 -0.55 5.90 -19.40
CA VAL A 121 0.61 6.76 -19.55
C VAL A 121 1.67 5.82 -20.12
N VAL A 122 1.86 5.89 -21.44
CA VAL A 122 2.98 5.20 -22.09
C VAL A 122 4.21 5.76 -21.41
N PRO A 123 5.01 4.92 -20.71
CA PRO A 123 6.20 5.42 -20.04
C PRO A 123 7.06 6.14 -21.07
N PRO A 124 7.49 7.39 -20.81
CA PRO A 124 8.39 8.07 -21.73
C PRO A 124 9.63 7.19 -21.94
N VAL A 125 9.99 6.98 -23.22
CA VAL A 125 11.13 6.14 -23.62
C VAL A 125 12.45 6.53 -22.95
N ASN A 126 12.56 7.79 -22.50
CA ASN A 126 13.56 8.27 -21.57
C ASN A 126 12.88 9.22 -20.55
N GLY A 127 12.49 8.72 -19.38
CA GLY A 127 11.94 9.57 -18.32
C GLY A 127 11.59 8.80 -17.05
N MET A 128 11.28 9.56 -16.00
CA MET A 128 10.78 9.03 -14.73
C MET A 128 9.27 9.20 -14.65
N CYS A 129 8.56 8.14 -14.29
CA CYS A 129 7.14 8.20 -13.95
C CYS A 129 7.00 8.45 -12.45
N LEU A 130 6.17 9.42 -12.07
CA LEU A 130 5.81 9.68 -10.68
C LEU A 130 4.38 9.18 -10.45
N GLU A 131 4.22 8.29 -9.49
CA GLU A 131 2.91 7.84 -9.02
C GLU A 131 2.61 8.50 -7.68
N ARG A 132 1.45 9.14 -7.58
CA ARG A 132 1.02 9.73 -6.32
C ARG A 132 0.45 8.62 -5.43
N VAL A 133 1.13 8.34 -4.32
CA VAL A 133 0.72 7.30 -3.37
C VAL A 133 -0.06 7.85 -2.16
N SER A 134 -0.07 9.16 -1.90
CA SER A 134 -0.85 9.75 -0.81
C SER A 134 -1.17 11.23 -1.02
N ASN A 135 -2.14 11.74 -0.27
CA ASN A 135 -2.47 13.16 -0.18
C ASN A 135 -1.82 13.86 1.02
N GLY A 136 -1.20 13.11 1.94
CA GLY A 136 -0.53 13.66 3.12
C GLY A 136 0.74 14.44 2.78
N SER A 137 1.12 15.36 3.66
CA SER A 137 2.39 16.09 3.59
C SER A 137 3.36 15.49 4.61
N TYR A 138 4.46 14.94 4.12
CA TYR A 138 5.52 14.34 4.93
C TYR A 138 6.84 14.98 4.56
N LEU A 139 7.69 15.22 5.56
CA LEU A 139 8.98 15.86 5.40
C LEU A 139 10.11 14.84 5.21
N ASN A 140 10.05 13.71 5.93
CA ASN A 140 11.05 12.64 5.82
C ASN A 140 10.40 11.30 5.50
N MET A 141 11.17 10.46 4.80
CA MET A 141 10.86 9.05 4.57
C MET A 141 12.11 8.21 4.85
N ALA A 142 11.94 7.11 5.58
CA ALA A 142 12.98 6.10 5.76
C ALA A 142 12.38 4.72 5.48
N ALA A 143 13.11 3.88 4.75
CA ALA A 143 12.72 2.49 4.56
C ALA A 143 12.79 1.72 5.89
N HIS A 144 11.87 0.79 6.10
CA HIS A 144 11.94 -0.10 7.24
C HIS A 144 13.18 -1.03 7.09
N PRO A 145 14.03 -1.20 8.13
CA PRO A 145 15.28 -1.96 8.00
C PRO A 145 15.14 -3.43 7.60
N ASP A 146 13.98 -4.04 7.86
CA ASP A 146 13.66 -5.45 7.55
C ASP A 146 13.53 -5.81 6.05
N GLY A 147 13.74 -4.84 5.16
CA GLY A 147 13.63 -5.05 3.72
C GLY A 147 12.20 -5.30 3.23
N SER A 148 11.19 -5.10 4.07
CA SER A 148 9.78 -5.10 3.66
C SER A 148 9.43 -3.83 2.88
N ASN A 149 8.22 -3.79 2.31
CA ASN A 149 7.69 -2.60 1.65
C ASN A 149 7.18 -1.55 2.64
N ARG A 150 7.60 -1.61 3.92
CA ARG A 150 7.19 -0.64 4.94
C ARG A 150 8.15 0.54 4.95
N VAL A 151 7.60 1.72 5.21
CA VAL A 151 8.33 2.97 5.34
C VAL A 151 7.86 3.73 6.58
N PHE A 152 8.80 4.44 7.20
CA PHE A 152 8.50 5.42 8.23
C PHE A 152 8.40 6.80 7.57
N LEU A 153 7.30 7.50 7.81
CA LEU A 153 7.04 8.84 7.30
C LEU A 153 6.91 9.80 8.48
N SER A 154 7.62 10.93 8.46
CA SER A 154 7.45 11.95 9.50
C SER A 154 6.86 13.23 8.93
N ASN A 155 5.99 13.89 9.69
CA ASN A 155 5.54 15.25 9.38
C ASN A 155 6.26 16.28 10.26
N GLN A 156 6.23 17.54 9.82
CA GLN A 156 6.90 18.63 10.53
C GLN A 156 6.30 18.90 11.92
N ALA A 157 5.01 18.60 12.12
CA ALA A 157 4.32 18.80 13.40
C ALA A 157 4.79 17.84 14.52
N GLY A 158 5.56 16.79 14.21
CA GLY A 158 6.09 15.88 15.23
C GLY A 158 5.47 14.49 15.28
N LYS A 159 4.80 14.06 14.20
CA LYS A 159 4.26 12.69 14.10
C LYS A 159 5.11 11.85 13.17
N VAL A 160 5.41 10.62 13.58
CA VAL A 160 5.99 9.56 12.76
C VAL A 160 4.96 8.48 12.54
N PHE A 161 4.88 8.00 11.31
CA PHE A 161 3.89 7.07 10.82
C PHE A 161 4.57 5.86 10.22
N LEU A 162 4.06 4.66 10.46
CA LEU A 162 4.47 3.45 9.75
C LEU A 162 3.45 3.18 8.64
N ALA A 163 3.91 3.15 7.39
CA ALA A 163 3.06 2.94 6.22
C ALA A 163 3.58 1.78 5.36
N THR A 164 2.70 1.12 4.64
CA THR A 164 3.07 0.12 3.61
C THR A 164 2.98 0.76 2.23
N VAL A 165 4.06 0.67 1.45
CA VAL A 165 4.13 1.14 0.08
C VAL A 165 3.48 0.10 -0.84
N PRO A 166 2.47 0.47 -1.64
CA PRO A 166 1.83 -0.45 -2.55
C PRO A 166 2.75 -0.80 -3.72
N PRO A 167 2.50 -1.92 -4.43
CA PRO A 167 3.28 -2.27 -5.61
C PRO A 167 3.26 -1.14 -6.65
N GLN A 168 4.41 -0.91 -7.28
CA GLN A 168 4.55 0.10 -8.34
C GLN A 168 3.50 -0.12 -9.44
N GLY A 169 2.80 0.96 -9.82
CA GLY A 169 1.80 0.93 -10.88
C GLY A 169 0.46 0.31 -10.48
N SER A 170 0.26 -0.01 -9.19
CA SER A 170 -1.02 -0.54 -8.71
C SER A 170 -2.12 0.52 -8.64
N GLY A 171 -1.79 1.82 -8.64
CA GLY A 171 -2.75 2.91 -8.45
C GLY A 171 -3.36 2.96 -7.05
N LYS A 172 -2.87 2.12 -6.12
CA LYS A 172 -3.36 2.07 -4.74
C LYS A 172 -2.67 3.17 -3.90
N PRO A 173 -3.36 3.74 -2.90
CA PRO A 173 -2.73 4.65 -1.97
C PRO A 173 -1.83 3.91 -0.96
N LEU A 174 -1.00 4.67 -0.23
CA LEU A 174 -0.27 4.18 0.94
C LEU A 174 -1.26 3.63 1.96
N GLU A 175 -0.98 2.44 2.46
CA GLU A 175 -1.69 1.90 3.61
C GLU A 175 -1.08 2.50 4.87
N LEU A 176 -1.81 3.41 5.50
CA LEU A 176 -1.38 4.13 6.68
C LEU A 176 -2.56 4.35 7.64
N ASP A 177 -2.34 4.07 8.92
CA ASP A 177 -3.23 4.50 10.00
C ASP A 177 -2.80 5.89 10.53
N VAL A 178 -3.56 6.93 10.17
CA VAL A 178 -3.31 8.31 10.61
C VAL A 178 -3.78 8.54 12.06
N ALA A 179 -4.71 7.72 12.56
CA ALA A 179 -5.23 7.84 13.91
C ALA A 179 -4.24 7.30 14.96
N ASN A 180 -3.43 6.32 14.59
CA ASN A 180 -2.43 5.69 15.45
C ASN A 180 -1.02 5.88 14.88
N PRO A 181 -0.39 7.06 15.07
CA PRO A 181 1.00 7.28 14.67
C PRO A 181 1.93 6.33 15.43
N PHE A 182 3.05 5.98 14.80
CA PHE A 182 4.11 5.18 15.42
C PHE A 182 4.81 5.93 16.56
N LEU A 183 4.97 7.25 16.41
CA LEU A 183 5.45 8.15 17.45
C LEU A 183 4.70 9.47 17.32
N ASP A 184 4.25 10.01 18.46
CA ASP A 184 3.64 11.34 18.53
C ASP A 184 4.38 12.16 19.58
N ILE A 185 5.13 13.17 19.12
CA ILE A 185 5.88 14.11 19.96
C ILE A 185 5.43 15.55 19.71
N THR A 186 4.20 15.76 19.25
CA THR A 186 3.65 17.12 19.02
C THR A 186 3.74 18.03 20.23
N ASP A 187 3.73 17.47 21.44
CA ASP A 187 3.82 18.24 22.68
C ASP A 187 5.26 18.70 23.02
N GLU A 188 6.26 18.06 22.40
CA GLU A 188 7.68 18.43 22.55
C GLU A 188 8.17 19.33 21.42
N VAL A 189 7.57 19.19 20.24
CA VAL A 189 7.97 19.85 19.00
C VAL A 189 7.38 21.25 18.94
N HIS A 190 8.25 22.24 18.76
CA HIS A 190 7.85 23.57 18.32
C HIS A 190 7.64 23.54 16.81
N PHE A 191 6.39 23.67 16.38
CA PHE A 191 5.98 23.65 14.98
C PHE A 191 5.80 25.07 14.44
N ASP A 192 6.59 25.44 13.42
CA ASP A 192 6.51 26.70 12.68
C ASP A 192 7.17 26.52 11.30
N ASN A 193 7.34 27.57 10.50
CA ASN A 193 7.87 27.52 9.13
C ASN A 193 9.14 26.65 8.98
N GLU A 194 10.20 26.96 9.71
CA GLU A 194 11.48 26.23 9.67
C GLU A 194 11.67 25.31 10.88
N PHE A 195 10.76 25.37 11.85
CA PHE A 195 10.80 24.57 13.07
C PHE A 195 9.90 23.34 12.94
N GLY A 196 10.21 22.30 13.70
CA GLY A 196 9.43 21.07 13.69
C GLY A 196 10.30 19.84 13.89
N LEU A 197 9.75 18.67 13.59
CA LEU A 197 10.51 17.44 13.39
C LEU A 197 11.12 17.46 11.99
N LEU A 198 12.44 17.61 11.93
CA LEU A 198 13.19 17.88 10.71
C LEU A 198 13.97 16.68 10.19
N GLY A 199 14.30 15.71 11.04
CA GLY A 199 15.07 14.53 10.63
C GLY A 199 14.73 13.28 11.42
N MET A 200 15.01 12.12 10.83
CA MET A 200 14.85 10.81 11.45
C MET A 200 15.90 9.84 10.90
N ALA A 201 16.47 9.02 11.77
CA ALA A 201 17.42 7.99 11.40
C ALA A 201 17.25 6.75 12.29
N PHE A 202 17.34 5.57 11.69
CA PHE A 202 17.28 4.30 12.40
C PHE A 202 18.69 3.82 12.73
N HIS A 203 18.87 3.22 13.91
CA HIS A 203 20.14 2.59 14.26
C HIS A 203 20.43 1.44 13.27
N PRO A 204 21.70 1.19 12.86
CA PRO A 204 22.03 0.10 11.94
C PRO A 204 21.50 -1.28 12.38
N ASP A 205 21.53 -1.55 13.69
CA ASP A 205 20.92 -2.74 14.33
C ASP A 205 19.47 -2.53 14.82
N PHE A 206 18.67 -1.66 14.20
CA PHE A 206 17.29 -1.36 14.64
C PHE A 206 16.43 -2.61 14.81
N GLU A 207 16.56 -3.61 13.94
CA GLU A 207 15.82 -4.88 14.08
C GLU A 207 16.09 -5.61 15.40
N LYS A 208 17.31 -5.43 15.95
CA LYS A 208 17.73 -6.11 17.18
C LYS A 208 17.45 -5.27 18.43
N ASN A 209 17.56 -3.95 18.32
CA ASN A 209 17.54 -3.06 19.49
C ASN A 209 16.37 -2.06 19.52
N GLY A 210 15.62 -1.92 18.42
CA GLY A 210 14.51 -0.98 18.29
C GLY A 210 14.90 0.50 18.34
N ARG A 211 16.20 0.85 18.30
CA ARG A 211 16.67 2.22 18.53
C ARG A 211 16.58 3.09 17.28
N PHE A 212 15.99 4.26 17.42
CA PHE A 212 15.93 5.26 16.36
C PHE A 212 16.05 6.65 16.95
N PHE A 213 16.38 7.61 16.10
CA PHE A 213 16.68 8.98 16.48
C PHE A 213 15.82 9.92 15.66
N VAL A 214 15.30 10.97 16.31
CA VAL A 214 14.62 12.07 15.64
C VAL A 214 15.31 13.39 15.99
N SER A 215 15.37 14.27 15.01
CA SER A 215 15.87 15.64 15.15
C SER A 215 14.70 16.60 15.06
N TYR A 216 14.48 17.39 16.12
CA TYR A 216 13.40 18.36 16.15
C TYR A 216 13.78 19.67 16.82
N SER A 217 12.95 20.69 16.63
CA SER A 217 13.08 21.98 17.30
C SER A 217 12.10 22.04 18.46
N CYS A 218 12.54 22.52 19.63
CA CYS A 218 11.67 22.73 20.79
C CYS A 218 11.76 24.18 21.28
N ASP A 219 10.74 24.64 21.99
CA ASP A 219 10.69 25.94 22.63
C ASP A 219 10.80 25.77 24.16
N LYS A 220 11.89 26.27 24.73
CA LYS A 220 12.16 26.20 26.17
C LYS A 220 11.16 26.97 27.02
N THR A 221 10.45 27.93 26.44
CA THR A 221 9.38 28.67 27.13
C THR A 221 8.08 27.87 27.20
N GLN A 222 7.86 26.96 26.26
CA GLN A 222 6.67 26.11 26.19
C GLN A 222 6.88 24.78 26.93
N SER A 223 8.07 24.20 26.81
CA SER A 223 8.40 22.93 27.44
C SER A 223 9.69 23.01 28.26
N ALA A 224 9.56 22.73 29.56
CA ALA A 224 10.72 22.63 30.45
C ALA A 224 11.62 21.42 30.14
N SER A 225 11.12 20.42 29.39
CA SER A 225 11.93 19.27 28.94
C SER A 225 12.78 19.59 27.71
N CYS A 226 12.57 20.74 27.07
CA CYS A 226 13.41 21.23 25.97
C CYS A 226 14.85 21.40 26.43
N SER A 227 15.69 20.43 26.05
CA SER A 227 17.08 20.29 26.49
C SER A 227 18.00 20.05 25.29
N GLY A 228 17.81 20.86 24.25
CA GLY A 228 18.57 20.80 23.02
C GLY A 228 19.79 21.70 22.99
N ARG A 229 20.46 21.73 21.84
CA ARG A 229 21.53 22.68 21.55
C ARG A 229 20.95 23.95 20.93
N CYS A 230 21.37 25.08 21.49
CA CYS A 230 21.16 26.40 20.92
C CYS A 230 22.26 26.72 19.90
N ALA A 231 21.95 27.54 18.89
CA ALA A 231 22.95 28.01 17.91
C ALA A 231 24.10 28.79 18.57
N CYS A 232 23.80 29.72 19.48
CA CYS A 232 24.78 30.36 20.36
C CYS A 232 25.06 29.46 21.57
N ASN A 233 26.23 28.86 21.65
CA ASN A 233 26.63 28.01 22.77
C ASN A 233 28.13 28.11 23.07
N SER A 234 28.55 27.48 24.17
CA SER A 234 29.93 27.49 24.66
C SER A 234 30.94 26.91 23.68
N ASP A 235 30.54 25.94 22.86
CA ASP A 235 31.45 25.23 21.95
C ASP A 235 31.93 26.13 20.82
N ILE A 236 31.15 27.16 20.50
CA ILE A 236 31.52 28.21 19.54
C ILE A 236 31.93 29.52 20.22
N GLY A 237 32.15 29.52 21.54
CA GLY A 237 32.56 30.70 22.30
C GLY A 237 31.49 31.78 22.41
N CYS A 238 30.20 31.43 22.31
CA CYS A 238 29.08 32.36 22.38
C CYS A 238 28.37 32.25 23.74
N ASP A 239 28.15 33.38 24.42
CA ASP A 239 27.41 33.48 25.68
C ASP A 239 26.01 34.08 25.42
N PRO A 240 24.94 33.27 25.49
CA PRO A 240 23.57 33.73 25.22
C PRO A 240 23.12 34.86 26.14
N SER A 241 23.65 34.93 27.36
CA SER A 241 23.26 35.93 28.36
C SER A 241 23.69 37.34 27.98
N LYS A 242 24.63 37.46 27.03
CA LYS A 242 25.13 38.74 26.50
C LYS A 242 24.36 39.21 25.27
N LEU A 243 23.42 38.41 24.77
CA LEU A 243 22.59 38.74 23.62
C LEU A 243 21.27 39.35 24.08
N GLY A 244 20.75 40.29 23.30
CA GLY A 244 19.38 40.79 23.44
C GLY A 244 18.39 39.85 22.76
N ALA A 245 17.10 40.10 22.97
CA ALA A 245 16.05 39.44 22.20
C ALA A 245 16.11 39.86 20.72
N ASP A 246 15.87 38.92 19.82
CA ASP A 246 15.76 39.16 18.38
C ASP A 246 14.36 38.75 17.90
N ASN A 247 13.65 39.66 17.23
CA ASN A 247 12.26 39.48 16.78
C ASN A 247 11.31 38.93 17.85
N GLY A 248 11.51 39.29 19.12
CA GLY A 248 10.67 38.84 20.25
C GLY A 248 11.07 37.49 20.85
N ALA A 249 12.01 36.76 20.23
CA ALA A 249 12.56 35.53 20.77
C ALA A 249 13.72 35.82 21.74
N GLN A 250 13.74 35.14 22.88
CA GLN A 250 14.89 35.22 23.81
C GLN A 250 16.07 34.40 23.28
N PRO A 251 17.33 34.81 23.58
CA PRO A 251 18.49 34.00 23.26
C PRO A 251 18.32 32.56 23.77
N CYS A 252 18.49 31.58 22.88
CA CYS A 252 18.34 30.16 23.18
C CYS A 252 16.95 29.73 23.68
N GLN A 253 15.90 30.49 23.32
CA GLN A 253 14.51 30.05 23.46
C GLN A 253 14.25 28.77 22.65
N TYR A 254 14.59 28.79 21.36
CA TYR A 254 14.46 27.64 20.49
C TYR A 254 15.76 26.81 20.49
N GLN A 255 15.62 25.49 20.55
CA GLN A 255 16.74 24.57 20.62
C GLN A 255 16.54 23.40 19.68
N SER A 256 17.64 22.93 19.08
CA SER A 256 17.65 21.71 18.28
C SER A 256 17.94 20.52 19.18
N VAL A 257 17.03 19.55 19.19
CA VAL A 257 17.11 18.33 19.98
C VAL A 257 17.34 17.14 19.05
N ILE A 258 18.27 16.27 19.43
CA ILE A 258 18.38 14.92 18.87
C ILE A 258 18.00 13.97 20.00
N ALA A 259 16.84 13.34 19.88
CA ALA A 259 16.31 12.44 20.88
C ALA A 259 16.35 10.99 20.39
N GLU A 260 16.71 10.08 21.28
CA GLU A 260 16.70 8.64 21.05
C GLU A 260 15.39 8.04 21.57
N TYR A 261 14.77 7.20 20.75
CA TYR A 261 13.58 6.44 21.09
C TYR A 261 13.83 4.96 20.85
N THR A 262 13.08 4.12 21.55
CA THR A 262 13.12 2.66 21.38
C THR A 262 11.73 2.15 21.02
N ALA A 263 11.63 1.47 19.88
CA ALA A 263 10.44 0.76 19.45
C ALA A 263 10.30 -0.53 20.26
N ASN A 264 9.23 -0.69 21.03
CA ASN A 264 8.91 -1.98 21.63
C ASN A 264 8.45 -2.93 20.53
N SER A 265 8.99 -4.15 20.51
CA SER A 265 8.70 -5.23 19.55
C SER A 265 7.27 -5.79 19.62
N SER A 266 6.30 -5.05 20.17
CA SER A 266 4.96 -5.52 20.50
C SER A 266 3.83 -4.81 19.73
N SER A 267 4.12 -4.01 18.71
CA SER A 267 3.11 -3.30 17.89
C SER A 267 3.10 -3.74 16.42
N GLY A 268 3.25 -5.03 16.16
CA GLY A 268 3.13 -5.59 14.82
C GLY A 268 2.96 -7.11 14.83
N SER A 269 1.72 -7.55 15.03
CA SER A 269 1.24 -8.89 14.67
C SER A 269 -0.09 -8.72 13.93
#